data_AF-A0A7S1SFL3-F1
#
_entry.id   AF-A0A7S1SFL3-F1
#
_cell.length_a   1.000
_cell.length_b   1.000
_cell.length_c   1.000
_cell.angle_alpha   90.00
_cell.angle_beta   90.00
_cell.angle_gamma   90.00
#
_symmetry.space_group_name_H-M   'P 1'
#
loop_
_entity.id
_entity.type
_entity.pdbx_description
1 polymer ?
#
loop_
_entity_poly.entity_id
_entity_poly.type
_entity_poly.pdbx_seq_one_letter_code
_entity_poly.pdbx_strand_id
1 'polypeptide(L)'
;TDNRALDGSDYQKGGYWALNFNDFLSSMMTLFVLMVVNNWYVIADGFVRASGSKWSALFFVSFFVLVNLIVLNIFVTLILECFTNVRAERGSAHARSALEQEAMDC
;
A
#
# COMPACT_ATOMS: atom_id res chain seq x y z
N THR A 1 14.81 20.46 -9.84
CA THR A 1 13.68 20.96 -10.65
C THR A 1 12.93 21.98 -9.81
N ASP A 2 13.34 23.25 -9.87
CA ASP A 2 12.60 24.32 -9.20
C ASP A 2 11.38 24.69 -10.05
N ASN A 3 10.20 24.42 -9.50
CA ASN A 3 8.94 24.91 -10.06
C ASN A 3 8.44 26.03 -9.16
N ARG A 4 8.42 27.26 -9.68
CA ARG A 4 7.94 28.45 -8.95
C ARG A 4 6.51 28.31 -8.44
N ALA A 5 5.70 27.44 -9.06
CA ALA A 5 4.35 27.12 -8.59
C ALA A 5 4.32 26.41 -7.22
N LEU A 6 5.45 25.87 -6.76
CA LEU A 6 5.60 25.17 -5.50
C LEU A 6 6.20 26.05 -4.40
N ASP A 7 6.52 27.31 -4.69
CA ASP A 7 7.11 28.23 -3.72
C ASP A 7 6.17 28.44 -2.51
N GLY A 8 6.68 28.20 -1.30
CA GLY A 8 5.95 28.29 -0.04
C GLY A 8 4.99 27.12 0.25
N SER A 9 4.86 26.16 -0.67
CA SER A 9 4.03 24.98 -0.47
C SER A 9 4.64 24.00 0.54
N ASP A 10 3.79 23.17 1.14
CA ASP A 10 4.27 22.12 2.06
C ASP A 10 5.09 21.05 1.31
N TYR A 11 4.92 20.95 -0.01
CA TYR A 11 5.77 20.12 -0.87
C TYR A 11 7.23 20.58 -0.84
N GLN A 12 7.47 21.89 -0.97
CA GLN A 12 8.80 22.47 -0.90
C GLN A 12 9.37 22.39 0.51
N LYS A 13 8.57 22.72 1.54
CA LYS A 13 9.01 22.66 2.95
C LYS A 13 9.40 21.24 3.38
N GLY A 14 8.68 20.24 2.88
CA GLY A 14 8.96 18.83 3.14
C GLY A 14 10.13 18.26 2.32
N GLY A 15 10.71 19.03 1.39
CA GLY A 15 11.87 18.59 0.61
C GLY A 15 11.58 17.44 -0.37
N TYR A 16 10.35 17.32 -0.87
CA TYR A 16 9.91 16.17 -1.67
C TYR A 16 10.39 16.16 -3.14
N TRP A 17 11.46 16.86 -3.49
CA TRP A 17 11.94 17.00 -4.88
C TRP A 17 12.28 15.68 -5.57
N ALA A 18 12.69 14.67 -4.80
CA ALA A 18 12.98 13.33 -5.30
C ALA A 18 11.72 12.55 -5.71
N LEU A 19 10.54 12.93 -5.21
CA LEU A 19 9.26 12.26 -5.50
C LEU A 19 8.65 12.83 -6.78
N ASN A 20 9.20 12.44 -7.92
CA ASN A 20 8.78 12.91 -9.23
C ASN A 20 8.57 11.75 -10.22
N PHE A 21 7.97 12.07 -11.37
CA PHE A 21 7.70 11.13 -12.46
C PHE A 21 8.62 11.33 -13.68
N ASN A 22 9.81 11.91 -13.49
CA ASN A 22 10.73 12.19 -14.61
C ASN A 22 11.47 10.94 -15.11
N ASP A 23 11.67 9.95 -14.22
CA ASP A 23 12.38 8.70 -14.51
C ASP A 23 11.63 7.49 -13.95
N PHE A 24 11.92 6.30 -14.49
CA PHE A 24 11.27 5.07 -14.06
C PHE A 24 11.50 4.75 -12.56
N LEU A 25 12.75 4.86 -12.10
CA LEU A 25 13.06 4.53 -10.69
C LEU A 25 12.47 5.54 -9.71
N SER A 26 12.51 6.83 -10.06
CA SER A 26 11.91 7.92 -9.28
C SER A 26 10.39 7.80 -9.21
N SER A 27 9.74 7.41 -10.32
CA SER A 27 8.30 7.15 -10.33
C SER A 27 7.93 5.94 -9.48
N MET A 28 8.70 4.86 -9.53
CA MET A 28 8.49 3.69 -8.65
C MET A 28 8.60 4.07 -7.17
N MET A 29 9.63 4.84 -6.79
CA MET A 29 9.77 5.39 -5.42
C MET A 29 8.58 6.25 -5.02
N THR A 30 8.12 7.13 -5.92
CA THR A 30 6.97 7.99 -5.68
C THR A 30 5.70 7.18 -5.44
N LEU A 31 5.43 6.16 -6.27
CA LEU A 31 4.28 5.27 -6.12
C LEU A 31 4.36 4.44 -4.83
N PHE A 32 5.56 4.00 -4.44
CA PHE A 32 5.78 3.30 -3.16
C PHE A 32 5.47 4.20 -1.97
N VAL A 33 5.94 5.45 -1.96
CA VAL A 33 5.63 6.40 -0.88
C VAL A 33 4.13 6.70 -0.82
N LEU A 34 3.47 6.84 -1.99
CA LEU A 34 2.02 7.03 -2.06
C LEU A 34 1.23 5.81 -1.54
N MET A 35 1.76 4.59 -1.70
CA MET A 35 1.18 3.36 -1.14
C MET A 35 1.23 3.35 0.39
N VAL A 36 2.20 4.01 1.02
CA VAL A 36 2.27 4.10 2.48
C VAL A 36 1.26 5.11 3.05
N VAL A 37 0.65 5.96 2.21
CA VAL A 37 -0.39 6.95 2.57
C VAL A 37 0.11 8.03 3.56
N ASN A 38 1.39 8.07 3.92
CA ASN A 38 1.93 9.11 4.80
C ASN A 38 2.19 10.40 4.01
N ASN A 39 1.57 11.52 4.42
CA ASN A 39 1.70 12.82 3.75
C ASN A 39 1.39 12.81 2.24
N TRP A 40 0.61 11.83 1.77
CA TRP A 40 0.28 11.65 0.35
C TRP A 40 -0.45 12.85 -0.24
N TYR A 41 -1.28 13.54 0.56
CA TYR A 41 -2.01 14.72 0.14
C TYR A 41 -1.08 15.91 -0.16
N VAL A 42 0.06 16.02 0.52
CA VAL A 42 1.07 17.07 0.26
C VAL A 42 1.73 16.82 -1.09
N ILE A 43 2.04 15.55 -1.37
CA ILE A 43 2.61 15.13 -2.66
C ILE A 43 1.60 15.40 -3.78
N ALA A 44 0.35 14.96 -3.61
CA ALA A 44 -0.71 15.16 -4.58
C ALA A 44 -1.00 16.66 -4.84
N ASP A 45 -1.09 17.48 -3.78
CA ASP A 45 -1.27 18.93 -3.91
C ASP A 45 -0.09 19.59 -4.64
N GLY A 46 1.14 19.14 -4.37
CA GLY A 46 2.33 19.54 -5.12
C GLY A 46 2.17 19.28 -6.63
N PHE A 47 1.73 18.08 -7.02
CA PHE A 47 1.51 17.77 -8.44
C PHE A 47 0.35 18.55 -9.06
N VAL A 48 -0.74 18.82 -8.32
CA VAL A 48 -1.84 19.66 -8.80
C VAL A 48 -1.38 21.09 -9.07
N ARG A 49 -0.61 21.68 -8.15
CA ARG A 49 -0.02 23.01 -8.31
C ARG A 49 0.99 23.06 -9.46
N ALA A 50 1.87 22.06 -9.54
CA ALA A 50 2.89 21.98 -10.56
C ALA A 50 2.30 21.80 -11.97
N SER A 51 1.23 21.01 -12.11
CA SER A 51 0.54 20.77 -13.38
C SER A 51 -0.42 21.88 -13.79
N GLY A 52 -0.80 22.78 -12.87
CA GLY A 52 -1.80 23.83 -13.11
C GLY A 52 -3.22 23.32 -13.37
N SER A 53 -3.48 22.02 -13.19
CA SER A 53 -4.72 21.36 -13.57
C SER A 53 -5.25 20.49 -12.43
N LYS A 54 -6.53 20.68 -12.06
CA LYS A 54 -7.19 19.84 -11.04
C LYS A 54 -7.38 18.40 -11.49
N TRP A 55 -7.28 18.12 -12.79
CA TRP A 55 -7.42 16.77 -13.34
C TRP A 55 -6.31 15.82 -12.87
N SER A 56 -5.15 16.33 -12.46
CA SER A 56 -4.09 15.48 -11.89
C SER A 56 -4.47 14.89 -10.53
N ALA A 57 -5.38 15.52 -9.77
CA ALA A 57 -5.87 14.98 -8.51
C ALA A 57 -6.60 13.63 -8.70
N LEU A 58 -7.31 13.46 -9.82
CA LEU A 58 -8.00 12.21 -10.15
C LEU A 58 -7.03 11.03 -10.27
N PHE A 59 -5.81 11.26 -10.77
CA PHE A 59 -4.79 10.22 -10.82
C PHE A 59 -4.43 9.73 -9.41
N PHE A 60 -4.14 10.63 -8.48
CA PHE A 60 -3.77 10.25 -7.10
C PHE A 60 -4.92 9.57 -6.35
N VAL A 61 -6.15 10.07 -6.52
CA VAL A 61 -7.35 9.46 -5.89
C VAL A 61 -7.62 8.07 -6.46
N SER A 62 -7.57 7.90 -7.79
CA SER A 62 -7.77 6.59 -8.41
C SER A 62 -6.69 5.60 -8.04
N PHE A 63 -5.42 6.02 -7.99
CA PHE A 63 -4.32 5.19 -7.49
C PHE A 63 -4.54 4.76 -6.04
N PHE A 64 -4.98 5.67 -5.17
CA PHE A 64 -5.30 5.35 -3.79
C PHE A 64 -6.37 4.27 -3.70
N VAL A 65 -7.49 4.43 -4.43
CA VAL A 65 -8.57 3.44 -4.44
C VAL A 65 -8.07 2.08 -4.94
N LEU A 66 -7.39 2.04 -6.08
CA LEU A 66 -6.95 0.78 -6.67
C LEU A 66 -5.91 0.07 -5.80
N VAL A 67 -4.86 0.77 -5.37
CA VAL A 67 -3.75 0.12 -4.68
C VAL A 67 -4.03 -0.07 -3.20
N ASN A 68 -4.47 0.98 -2.50
CA ASN A 68 -4.64 0.91 -1.04
C ASN A 68 -5.93 0.19 -0.65
N LEU A 69 -7.05 0.43 -1.36
CA LEU A 69 -8.33 -0.18 -0.97
C LEU A 69 -8.57 -1.54 -1.61
N ILE A 70 -8.06 -1.80 -2.82
CA ILE A 70 -8.31 -3.09 -3.49
C ILE A 70 -7.11 -4.00 -3.32
N VAL A 71 -5.94 -3.63 -3.85
CA VAL A 71 -4.77 -4.53 -3.89
C VAL A 71 -4.28 -4.88 -2.49
N LEU A 72 -4.09 -3.92 -1.59
CA LEU A 72 -3.63 -4.21 -0.22
C LEU A 72 -4.64 -5.05 0.56
N ASN A 73 -5.95 -4.78 0.41
CA ASN A 73 -6.98 -5.57 1.09
C ASN A 73 -7.06 -7.00 0.55
N ILE A 74 -6.89 -7.21 -0.75
CA ILE A 74 -6.75 -8.54 -1.33
C ILE A 74 -5.50 -9.21 -0.77
N PHE A 75 -4.36 -8.52 -0.72
CA PHE A 75 -3.11 -9.06 -0.18
C PHE A 75 -3.24 -9.49 1.30
N VAL A 76 -3.86 -8.65 2.14
CA VAL A 76 -4.15 -8.98 3.54
C VAL A 76 -5.08 -10.20 3.62
N THR A 77 -6.11 -10.26 2.77
CA THR A 77 -7.03 -11.39 2.72
C THR A 77 -6.30 -12.69 2.37
N LEU A 78 -5.43 -12.67 1.36
CA LEU A 78 -4.62 -13.84 0.97
C LEU A 78 -3.68 -14.30 2.09
N ILE A 79 -3.07 -13.35 2.81
CA ILE A 79 -2.24 -13.66 3.98
C ILE A 79 -3.08 -14.33 5.07
N LEU A 80 -4.25 -13.76 5.39
CA LEU A 80 -5.17 -14.32 6.39
C LEU A 80 -5.64 -15.73 6.00
N GLU A 81 -5.95 -15.95 4.72
CA GLU A 81 -6.33 -17.25 4.18
C GLU A 81 -5.20 -18.26 4.34
N CYS A 82 -3.97 -17.90 3.98
CA CYS A 82 -2.79 -18.73 4.18
C CYS A 82 -2.61 -19.12 5.65
N PHE A 83 -2.68 -18.15 6.57
CA PHE A 83 -2.56 -18.42 8.00
C PHE A 83 -3.71 -19.28 8.55
N THR A 84 -4.93 -19.07 8.06
CA THR A 84 -6.10 -19.85 8.47
C THR A 84 -5.99 -21.28 8.00
N ASN A 85 -5.56 -21.51 6.76
CA ASN A 85 -5.36 -22.85 6.20
C ASN A 85 -4.28 -23.62 6.98
N VAL A 86 -3.14 -22.99 7.26
CA VAL A 86 -2.07 -23.59 8.07
C VAL A 86 -2.55 -23.96 9.48
N ARG A 87 -3.41 -23.14 10.10
CA ARG A 87 -3.99 -23.43 11.42
C ARG A 87 -4.99 -24.57 11.36
N ALA A 88 -5.83 -24.63 10.33
CA ALA A 88 -6.83 -25.68 10.14
C ALA A 88 -6.19 -27.06 9.96
N GLU A 89 -5.09 -27.15 9.20
CA GLU A 89 -4.33 -28.39 9.03
C GLU A 89 -3.72 -28.87 10.36
N ARG A 90 -3.11 -27.94 11.13
CA ARG A 90 -2.53 -28.26 12.44
C ARG A 90 -3.59 -28.72 13.44
N GLY A 91 -4.75 -28.08 13.46
CA GLY A 91 -5.87 -28.48 14.33
C GLY A 91 -6.39 -29.89 13.99
N SER A 92 -6.52 -30.20 12.70
CA SER A 92 -6.96 -31.51 12.23
C SER A 92 -5.95 -32.61 12.55
N ALA A 93 -4.65 -32.33 12.42
CA ALA A 93 -3.59 -33.27 12.80
C ALA A 93 -3.61 -33.56 14.31
N HIS A 94 -3.78 -32.53 15.15
CA HIS A 94 -3.87 -32.70 16.60
C HIS A 94 -5.12 -33.47 17.05
N ALA A 95 -6.26 -33.20 16.41
CA ALA A 95 -7.49 -33.94 16.65
C ALA A 95 -7.34 -35.43 16.29
N ARG A 96 -6.66 -35.75 15.17
CA ARG A 96 -6.39 -37.14 14.77
C ARG A 96 -5.47 -37.86 15.76
N SER A 97 -4.40 -37.21 16.23
CA SER A 97 -3.50 -37.83 17.21
C SER A 97 -4.16 -38.11 18.57
N ALA A 98 -5.09 -37.24 19.00
CA ALA A 98 -5.84 -37.45 20.24
C ALA A 98 -6.77 -38.66 20.14
N LEU A 99 -7.46 -38.83 19.00
CA LEU A 99 -8.33 -39.98 18.76
C LEU A 99 -7.55 -41.30 18.63
N GLU A 100 -6.37 -41.27 17.98
CA GLU A 100 -5.51 -42.46 17.88
C GLU A 100 -4.96 -42.91 19.23
N GLN A 101 -4.65 -41.98 20.15
CA GLN A 101 -4.27 -42.33 21.53
C GLN A 101 -5.44 -42.96 22.29
N GLU A 102 -6.63 -42.35 22.24
CA GLU A 102 -7.81 -42.88 22.93
C GLU A 102 -8.20 -44.28 22.42
N ALA A 103 -8.05 -44.54 21.12
CA ALA A 103 -8.29 -45.85 20.53
C ALA A 103 -7.22 -46.90 20.90
N MET A 104 -6.01 -46.49 21.28
CA MET A 104 -4.95 -47.40 21.73
C MET A 104 -5.07 -47.73 23.23
N ASP A 105 -5.70 -46.84 23.99
CA ASP A 105 -5.96 -47.00 25.42
C ASP A 105 -7.20 -47.89 25.73
N CYS A 106 -8.02 -48.23 24.71
CA CYS A 106 -9.18 -49.15 24.82
C CYS A 106 -8.81 -50.61 24.50
#